data_AF-A0A3D1FXW8-F1
#
_entry.id   AF-A0A3D1FXW8-F1
#
_cell.length_a   1.000
_cell.length_b   1.000
_cell.length_c   1.000
_cell.angle_alpha   90.00
_cell.angle_beta   90.00
_cell.angle_gamma   90.00
#
_symmetry.space_group_name_H-M   'P 1'
#
loop_
_entity.id
_entity.type
_entity.pdbx_description
1 polymer ?
#
loop_
_entity_poly.entity_id
_entity_poly.type
_entity_poly.pdbx_seq_one_letter_code
_entity_poly.pdbx_strand_id
1 'polypeptide(L)'
;MKHLLYFALAVLVFSCRGTNDPVTNMAPETLLQVDSIVRTGDLRLGTNVTLHWYGMDQDGFIKGYHITVDETTSFTENTDSTFSFNIDAGQDTADIFLTVAAEDNEGLIDPTPATLLVPIKNAAPEVAIDPDGLLSDSAFIVATVDWRASDADGEETIESVEFKLNAGNWIEIGTSVSLLSFATDPQGNVAYFKNAGFVDSIPGANLQGENFIFLRARDRAGVYSAVDTTSGFYWKAANSATLVINGQPEYIGSTYKAWMDSANLVYDYLQMDAVSGAGIPAYWDPTFEIIMSSYAKIALFTDATVFPTKSGDDYLLNILALSTQKFLQQGGKLFTAS
;
A
#
# COMPACT_ATOMS: atom_id res chain seq x y z
N MET A 1 63.18 -48.87 32.98
CA MET A 1 61.92 -48.09 32.97
C MET A 1 62.02 -46.72 33.67
N LYS A 2 62.72 -46.57 34.81
CA LYS A 2 62.89 -45.25 35.46
C LYS A 2 63.59 -44.18 34.58
N HIS A 3 64.62 -44.55 33.82
CA HIS A 3 65.36 -43.59 32.97
C HIS A 3 64.57 -43.12 31.72
N LEU A 4 63.62 -43.92 31.23
CA LEU A 4 62.75 -43.53 30.12
C LEU A 4 61.70 -42.49 30.56
N LEU A 5 61.27 -42.58 31.82
CA LEU A 5 60.33 -41.64 32.42
C LEU A 5 60.96 -40.25 32.65
N TYR A 6 62.24 -40.22 33.07
CA TYR A 6 62.98 -38.96 33.24
C TYR A 6 63.30 -38.27 31.91
N PHE A 7 63.53 -39.03 30.84
CA PHE A 7 63.75 -38.45 29.51
C PHE A 7 62.45 -37.90 28.89
N ALA A 8 61.33 -38.60 29.05
CA ALA A 8 60.01 -38.10 28.61
C ALA A 8 59.56 -36.85 29.39
N LEU A 9 59.88 -36.76 30.69
CA LEU A 9 59.58 -35.58 31.50
C LEU A 9 60.47 -34.38 31.13
N ALA A 10 61.74 -34.61 30.78
CA ALA A 10 62.65 -33.54 30.34
C ALA A 10 62.26 -32.94 28.98
N VAL A 11 61.68 -33.73 28.07
CA VAL A 11 61.20 -33.27 26.76
C VAL A 11 59.91 -32.44 26.88
N LEU A 12 59.06 -32.72 27.87
CA LEU A 12 57.83 -31.95 28.11
C LEU A 12 58.07 -30.56 28.73
N VAL A 13 59.13 -30.39 29.52
CA VAL A 13 59.45 -29.09 30.17
C VAL A 13 60.14 -28.11 29.21
N PHE A 14 60.69 -28.60 28.09
CA PHE A 14 61.27 -27.79 27.01
C PHE A 14 60.37 -27.66 25.77
N SER A 15 59.14 -28.18 25.81
CA SER A 15 58.17 -27.99 24.74
C SER A 15 57.64 -26.56 24.78
N CYS A 16 58.00 -25.77 23.76
CA CYS A 16 57.53 -24.43 23.43
C CYS A 16 57.25 -23.49 24.62
N ARG A 17 58.28 -22.75 25.05
CA ARG A 17 58.02 -21.38 25.49
C ARG A 17 57.62 -20.58 24.25
N GLY A 18 56.31 -20.53 23.96
CA GLY A 18 55.78 -19.43 23.18
C GLY A 18 56.20 -18.15 23.89
N THR A 19 56.82 -17.23 23.16
CA THR A 19 57.04 -15.87 23.63
C THR A 19 55.65 -15.27 23.89
N ASN A 20 55.18 -15.34 25.14
CA ASN A 20 53.97 -14.68 25.63
C ASN A 20 54.18 -13.16 25.76
N ASP A 21 54.95 -12.57 24.85
CA ASP A 21 54.99 -11.13 24.76
C ASP A 21 53.73 -10.74 23.98
N PRO A 22 52.77 -10.03 24.60
CA PRO A 22 51.59 -9.58 23.88
C PRO A 22 52.06 -8.77 22.67
N VAL A 23 51.66 -9.20 21.47
CA VAL A 23 51.83 -8.39 20.27
C VAL A 23 51.09 -7.08 20.53
N THR A 24 51.74 -5.96 20.25
CA THR A 24 51.09 -4.66 20.43
C THR A 24 49.97 -4.57 19.41
N ASN A 25 48.73 -4.41 19.91
CA ASN A 25 47.54 -4.34 19.07
C ASN A 25 47.69 -3.31 17.95
N MET A 26 47.43 -3.72 16.72
CA MET A 26 47.48 -2.86 15.54
C MET A 26 46.05 -2.40 15.21
N ALA A 27 45.91 -1.16 14.72
CA ALA A 27 44.59 -0.69 14.32
C ALA A 27 44.13 -1.41 13.03
N PRO A 28 42.83 -1.71 12.89
CA PRO A 28 42.31 -2.36 11.69
C PRO A 28 42.27 -1.40 10.49
N GLU A 29 42.05 -1.96 9.29
CA GLU A 29 41.79 -1.22 8.05
C GLU A 29 40.39 -1.54 7.52
N THR A 30 39.71 -0.54 6.96
CA THR A 30 38.36 -0.66 6.38
C THR A 30 38.39 -0.38 4.88
N LEU A 31 37.68 -1.19 4.11
CA LEU A 31 37.41 -0.92 2.69
C LEU A 31 35.93 -1.01 2.38
N LEU A 32 35.49 -0.14 1.48
CA LEU A 32 34.17 -0.24 0.86
C LEU A 32 34.27 -1.09 -0.40
N GLN A 33 33.19 -1.77 -0.76
CA GLN A 33 33.12 -2.52 -2.02
C GLN A 33 33.31 -1.61 -3.26
N VAL A 34 32.99 -0.33 -3.12
CA VAL A 34 33.09 0.66 -4.19
C VAL A 34 33.87 1.87 -3.68
N ASP A 35 34.91 2.27 -4.42
CA ASP A 35 35.77 3.41 -4.06
C ASP A 35 35.10 4.77 -4.34
N SER A 36 34.26 4.85 -5.38
CA SER A 36 33.53 6.07 -5.74
C SER A 36 32.29 5.78 -6.56
N ILE A 37 31.26 6.62 -6.41
CA ILE A 37 30.03 6.56 -7.21
C ILE A 37 29.96 7.82 -8.06
N VAL A 38 30.21 7.68 -9.36
CA VAL A 38 30.17 8.79 -10.32
C VAL A 38 28.86 8.76 -11.08
N ARG A 39 27.81 9.33 -10.48
CA ARG A 39 26.48 9.45 -11.11
C ARG A 39 25.96 10.89 -11.01
N THR A 40 25.36 11.37 -12.10
CA THR A 40 24.92 12.78 -12.25
C THR A 40 23.58 12.85 -12.95
N GLY A 41 22.82 13.93 -12.70
CA GLY A 41 21.51 14.14 -13.31
C GLY A 41 20.55 13.00 -12.99
N ASP A 42 19.84 12.50 -14.00
CA ASP A 42 18.86 11.41 -13.86
C ASP A 42 19.48 10.04 -13.57
N LEU A 43 20.81 9.90 -13.68
CA LEU A 43 21.49 8.62 -13.44
C LEU A 43 21.83 8.39 -11.96
N ARG A 44 21.60 9.38 -11.08
CA ARG A 44 21.86 9.28 -9.63
C ARG A 44 21.11 8.10 -9.00
N LEU A 45 21.57 7.65 -7.84
CA LEU A 45 20.95 6.51 -7.14
C LEU A 45 19.59 6.90 -6.56
N GLY A 46 18.73 5.92 -6.33
CA GLY A 46 17.51 6.14 -5.56
C GLY A 46 17.79 6.47 -4.09
N THR A 47 16.76 6.81 -3.33
CA THR A 47 16.92 7.19 -1.92
C THR A 47 17.17 6.01 -0.99
N ASN A 48 16.94 4.78 -1.46
CA ASN A 48 17.36 3.55 -0.81
C ASN A 48 18.60 2.95 -1.48
N VAL A 49 19.70 2.82 -0.73
CA VAL A 49 20.99 2.34 -1.24
C VAL A 49 21.56 1.26 -0.33
N THR A 50 21.85 0.09 -0.89
CA THR A 50 22.60 -0.97 -0.21
C THR A 50 24.09 -0.81 -0.45
N LEU A 51 24.87 -0.78 0.63
CA LEU A 51 26.33 -0.71 0.60
C LEU A 51 26.93 -1.90 1.33
N HIS A 52 28.11 -2.31 0.87
CA HIS A 52 28.90 -3.40 1.44
C HIS A 52 30.30 -2.90 1.78
N TRP A 53 30.87 -3.40 2.87
CA TRP A 53 32.21 -3.09 3.35
C TRP A 53 32.85 -4.32 3.99
N TYR A 54 34.15 -4.25 4.22
CA TYR A 54 34.88 -5.26 4.97
C TYR A 54 36.04 -4.63 5.73
N GLY A 55 36.33 -5.17 6.90
CA GLY A 55 37.48 -4.81 7.72
C GLY A 55 38.54 -5.91 7.70
N MET A 56 39.79 -5.51 7.84
CA MET A 56 40.93 -6.40 7.98
C MET A 56 41.71 -6.02 9.23
N ASP A 57 42.08 -7.02 10.00
CA ASP A 57 42.94 -6.87 11.16
C ASP A 57 44.11 -7.86 11.05
N GLN A 58 45.32 -7.41 11.37
CA GLN A 58 46.56 -8.16 11.15
C GLN A 58 46.88 -9.10 12.30
N ASP A 59 46.48 -8.73 13.52
CA ASP A 59 46.79 -9.43 14.76
C ASP A 59 45.55 -9.89 15.54
N GLY A 60 44.35 -9.56 15.08
CA GLY A 60 43.09 -10.00 15.68
C GLY A 60 41.96 -10.23 14.68
N PHE A 61 40.74 -9.88 15.09
CA PHE A 61 39.54 -9.93 14.28
C PHE A 61 38.66 -8.70 14.50
N ILE A 62 37.86 -8.40 13.48
CA ILE A 62 36.92 -7.28 13.53
C ILE A 62 35.75 -7.61 14.44
N LYS A 63 35.55 -6.77 15.45
CA LYS A 63 34.40 -6.81 16.35
C LYS A 63 33.15 -6.20 15.71
N GLY A 64 33.30 -5.16 14.91
CA GLY A 64 32.21 -4.54 14.15
C GLY A 64 32.63 -3.25 13.45
N TYR A 65 31.66 -2.44 13.07
CA TYR A 65 31.84 -1.26 12.24
C TYR A 65 31.05 -0.07 12.78
N HIS A 66 31.70 1.08 12.86
CA HIS A 66 31.07 2.38 13.07
C HIS A 66 30.74 2.97 11.71
N ILE A 67 29.45 3.22 11.47
CA ILE A 67 28.96 3.86 10.25
C ILE A 67 28.51 5.26 10.62
N THR A 68 29.08 6.28 9.99
CA THR A 68 28.62 7.66 10.15
C THR A 68 27.98 8.12 8.84
N VAL A 69 26.71 8.50 8.92
CA VAL A 69 25.98 9.13 7.81
C VAL A 69 25.75 10.58 8.20
N ASP A 70 26.34 11.49 7.43
CA ASP A 70 26.46 12.93 7.71
C ASP A 70 27.06 13.20 9.10
N GLU A 71 26.25 13.17 10.16
CA GLU A 71 26.68 13.42 11.55
C GLU A 71 26.19 12.36 12.56
N THR A 72 25.42 11.36 12.10
CA THR A 72 24.89 10.32 12.99
C THR A 72 25.71 9.04 12.86
N THR A 73 26.35 8.63 13.95
CA THR A 73 27.11 7.37 14.02
C THR A 73 26.25 6.24 14.59
N SER A 74 26.30 5.08 13.94
CA SER A 74 25.72 3.82 14.42
C SER A 74 26.78 2.72 14.43
N PHE A 75 26.55 1.66 15.21
CA PHE A 75 27.43 0.49 15.27
C PHE A 75 26.69 -0.74 14.74
N THR A 76 27.37 -1.55 13.93
CA THR A 76 26.85 -2.83 13.43
C THR A 76 27.96 -3.87 13.34
N GLU A 77 27.60 -5.13 13.55
CA GLU A 77 28.51 -6.27 13.34
C GLU A 77 28.42 -6.79 11.89
N ASN A 78 27.45 -6.31 11.12
CA ASN A 78 27.26 -6.71 9.72
C ASN A 78 28.25 -6.01 8.79
N THR A 79 28.53 -6.66 7.66
CA THR A 79 29.38 -6.15 6.57
C THR A 79 28.59 -5.42 5.48
N ASP A 80 27.30 -5.22 5.70
CA ASP A 80 26.40 -4.54 4.78
C ASP A 80 25.23 -3.89 5.52
N SER A 81 24.61 -2.92 4.85
CA SER A 81 23.33 -2.34 5.27
C SER A 81 22.65 -1.64 4.09
N THR A 82 21.33 -1.57 4.16
CA THR A 82 20.51 -0.71 3.30
C THR A 82 20.21 0.59 4.03
N PHE A 83 20.61 1.70 3.44
CA PHE A 83 20.37 3.04 3.95
C PHE A 83 19.18 3.66 3.24
N SER A 84 18.30 4.30 4.00
CA SER A 84 17.19 5.09 3.48
C SER A 84 17.48 6.57 3.73
N PHE A 85 17.98 7.25 2.72
CA PHE A 85 18.41 8.64 2.81
C PHE A 85 17.25 9.59 2.59
N ASN A 86 17.20 10.68 3.37
CA ASN A 86 16.21 11.72 3.17
C ASN A 86 16.75 12.80 2.24
N ILE A 87 15.87 13.41 1.46
CA ILE A 87 16.16 14.62 0.69
C ILE A 87 15.37 15.76 1.33
N ASP A 88 16.02 16.93 1.46
CA ASP A 88 15.35 18.13 1.96
C ASP A 88 14.14 18.49 1.11
N ALA A 89 13.05 18.88 1.76
CA ALA A 89 11.79 19.18 1.08
C ALA A 89 11.99 20.24 -0.02
N GLY A 90 11.54 19.91 -1.24
CA GLY A 90 11.68 20.77 -2.41
C GLY A 90 13.02 20.67 -3.14
N GLN A 91 13.92 19.77 -2.73
CA GLN A 91 15.02 19.28 -3.55
C GLN A 91 14.67 17.88 -4.09
N ASP A 92 15.17 17.54 -5.28
CA ASP A 92 15.05 16.19 -5.84
C ASP A 92 16.39 15.44 -5.80
N THR A 93 17.49 16.07 -5.39
CA THR A 93 18.83 15.47 -5.34
C THR A 93 19.57 15.84 -4.07
N ALA A 94 20.41 14.93 -3.57
CA ALA A 94 21.32 15.18 -2.44
C ALA A 94 22.61 14.35 -2.59
N ASP A 95 23.74 14.87 -2.14
CA ASP A 95 25.01 14.14 -2.04
C ASP A 95 25.24 13.78 -0.57
N ILE A 96 25.12 12.50 -0.22
CA ILE A 96 25.26 12.03 1.16
C ILE A 96 26.70 11.62 1.43
N PHE A 97 27.27 12.09 2.54
CA PHE A 97 28.62 11.70 2.95
C PHE A 97 28.53 10.55 3.97
N LEU A 98 29.15 9.42 3.63
CA LEU A 98 29.15 8.23 4.47
C LEU A 98 30.58 7.81 4.79
N THR A 99 30.83 7.45 6.06
CA THR A 99 32.09 6.85 6.49
C THR A 99 31.86 5.54 7.22
N VAL A 100 32.78 4.58 7.02
CA VAL A 100 32.80 3.31 7.73
C VAL A 100 34.18 3.10 8.34
N ALA A 101 34.22 2.81 9.64
CA ALA A 101 35.44 2.50 10.37
C ALA A 101 35.28 1.18 11.15
N ALA A 102 36.13 0.21 10.90
CA ALA A 102 36.14 -1.04 11.63
C ALA A 102 36.68 -0.83 13.06
N GLU A 103 36.12 -1.57 14.02
CA GLU A 103 36.61 -1.71 15.40
C GLU A 103 37.08 -3.16 15.60
N ASP A 104 38.29 -3.34 16.12
CA ASP A 104 38.85 -4.67 16.41
C ASP A 104 38.36 -5.24 17.76
N ASN A 105 38.81 -6.46 18.09
CA ASN A 105 38.45 -7.14 19.33
C ASN A 105 39.06 -6.53 20.60
N GLU A 106 40.03 -5.63 20.48
CA GLU A 106 40.66 -4.91 21.61
C GLU A 106 40.17 -3.45 21.73
N GLY A 107 39.30 -3.01 20.81
CA GLY A 107 38.64 -1.71 20.81
C GLY A 107 39.38 -0.60 20.07
N LEU A 108 40.42 -0.89 19.26
CA LEU A 108 40.98 0.11 18.36
C LEU A 108 40.08 0.26 17.13
N ILE A 109 39.97 1.51 16.66
CA ILE A 109 39.19 1.89 15.50
C ILE A 109 40.15 2.24 14.36
N ASP A 110 39.77 1.91 13.14
CA ASP A 110 40.47 2.32 11.93
C ASP A 110 40.73 3.84 11.91
N PRO A 111 42.01 4.29 11.91
CA PRO A 111 42.37 5.71 11.91
C PRO A 111 42.14 6.38 10.55
N THR A 112 41.88 5.60 9.50
CA THR A 112 41.62 6.03 8.12
C THR A 112 40.30 5.46 7.61
N PRO A 113 39.15 5.89 8.15
CA PRO A 113 37.85 5.37 7.76
C PRO A 113 37.63 5.41 6.25
N ALA A 114 37.00 4.37 5.71
CA ALA A 114 36.59 4.35 4.31
C ALA A 114 35.46 5.35 4.10
N THR A 115 35.61 6.27 3.14
CA THR A 115 34.64 7.34 2.87
C THR A 115 34.00 7.20 1.50
N LEU A 116 32.71 7.48 1.40
CA LEU A 116 31.96 7.46 0.14
C LEU A 116 31.02 8.66 0.03
N LEU A 117 31.01 9.29 -1.14
CA LEU A 117 29.97 10.23 -1.52
C LEU A 117 28.89 9.46 -2.29
N VAL A 118 27.65 9.49 -1.80
CA VAL A 118 26.51 8.79 -2.40
C VAL A 118 25.58 9.81 -3.06
N PRO A 119 25.66 9.99 -4.39
CA PRO A 119 24.78 10.91 -5.11
C PRO A 119 23.40 10.29 -5.32
N ILE A 120 22.39 10.78 -4.60
CA ILE A 120 21.00 10.33 -4.70
C ILE A 120 20.10 11.31 -5.46
N LYS A 121 19.04 10.79 -6.06
CA LYS A 121 17.92 11.52 -6.66
C LYS A 121 16.61 10.82 -6.29
N ASN A 122 15.65 11.58 -5.78
CA ASN A 122 14.33 11.07 -5.45
C ASN A 122 13.50 10.84 -6.72
N ALA A 123 12.88 9.68 -6.81
CA ALA A 123 11.87 9.38 -7.81
C ALA A 123 10.50 9.86 -7.31
N ALA A 124 9.71 10.50 -8.17
CA ALA A 124 8.33 10.79 -7.81
C ALA A 124 7.53 9.48 -7.79
N PRO A 125 6.56 9.32 -6.87
CA PRO A 125 5.73 8.13 -6.84
C PRO A 125 4.80 8.07 -8.08
N GLU A 126 4.24 6.88 -8.31
CA GLU A 126 3.23 6.61 -9.32
C GLU A 126 1.95 6.13 -8.66
N VAL A 127 0.80 6.42 -9.27
CA VAL A 127 -0.51 5.95 -8.81
C VAL A 127 -1.33 5.42 -9.98
N ALA A 128 -2.21 4.47 -9.68
CA ALA A 128 -3.22 3.98 -10.59
C ALA A 128 -4.57 3.87 -9.86
N ILE A 129 -5.61 4.51 -10.37
CA ILE A 129 -6.99 4.37 -9.90
C ILE A 129 -7.79 3.54 -10.90
N ASP A 130 -8.53 2.55 -10.40
CA ASP A 130 -9.20 1.54 -11.23
C ASP A 130 -8.27 0.95 -12.32
N PRO A 131 -7.07 0.44 -11.94
CA PRO A 131 -6.07 -0.07 -12.89
C PRO A 131 -6.60 -1.17 -13.83
N ASP A 132 -7.62 -1.92 -13.39
CA ASP A 132 -8.23 -2.99 -14.17
C ASP A 132 -9.42 -2.48 -15.03
N GLY A 133 -9.78 -1.20 -14.93
CA GLY A 133 -10.85 -0.55 -15.70
C GLY A 133 -12.24 -1.14 -15.44
N LEU A 134 -12.49 -1.54 -14.19
CA LEU A 134 -13.72 -2.25 -13.81
C LEU A 134 -14.88 -1.29 -13.51
N LEU A 135 -14.59 -0.02 -13.20
CA LEU A 135 -15.64 0.97 -12.99
C LEU A 135 -16.41 1.18 -14.30
N SER A 136 -17.70 0.87 -14.26
CA SER A 136 -18.59 1.10 -15.40
C SER A 136 -18.83 2.59 -15.63
N ASP A 137 -19.27 2.94 -16.84
CA ASP A 137 -19.69 4.30 -17.21
C ASP A 137 -20.90 4.82 -16.40
N SER A 138 -21.53 3.95 -15.61
CA SER A 138 -22.69 4.22 -14.79
C SER A 138 -22.58 3.47 -13.46
N ALA A 139 -22.67 4.21 -12.36
CA ALA A 139 -22.86 3.67 -11.02
C ALA A 139 -24.34 3.82 -10.62
N PHE A 140 -24.85 2.89 -9.81
CA PHE A 140 -26.14 3.10 -9.13
C PHE A 140 -25.97 4.19 -8.06
N ILE A 141 -26.12 3.90 -6.77
CA ILE A 141 -25.85 4.90 -5.73
C ILE A 141 -24.43 4.83 -5.18
N VAL A 142 -23.71 3.72 -5.42
CA VAL A 142 -22.33 3.52 -4.98
C VAL A 142 -21.41 3.27 -6.18
N ALA A 143 -20.31 4.02 -6.25
CA ALA A 143 -19.16 3.75 -7.12
C ALA A 143 -18.02 3.19 -6.26
N THR A 144 -17.42 2.07 -6.67
CA THR A 144 -16.30 1.44 -5.94
C THR A 144 -15.14 1.22 -6.89
N VAL A 145 -13.96 1.63 -6.45
CA VAL A 145 -12.69 1.50 -7.20
C VAL A 145 -11.62 0.91 -6.30
N ASP A 146 -10.71 0.15 -6.90
CA ASP A 146 -9.41 -0.10 -6.30
C ASP A 146 -8.39 0.95 -6.75
N TRP A 147 -7.26 0.96 -6.05
CA TRP A 147 -6.16 1.83 -6.39
C TRP A 147 -4.84 1.19 -5.99
N ARG A 148 -3.76 1.64 -6.64
CA ARG A 148 -2.39 1.24 -6.36
C ARG A 148 -1.52 2.49 -6.32
N ALA A 149 -0.51 2.47 -5.47
CA ALA A 149 0.58 3.42 -5.48
C ALA A 149 1.89 2.64 -5.48
N SER A 150 2.91 3.19 -6.13
CA SER A 150 4.25 2.61 -6.17
C SER A 150 5.33 3.67 -6.22
N ASP A 151 6.49 3.38 -5.66
CA ASP A 151 7.65 4.28 -5.70
C ASP A 151 8.92 3.49 -6.04
N ALA A 152 9.68 3.98 -7.01
CA ALA A 152 10.93 3.36 -7.45
C ALA A 152 12.01 3.41 -6.35
N ASP A 153 11.90 4.35 -5.42
CA ASP A 153 12.76 4.43 -4.26
C ASP A 153 12.37 3.44 -3.16
N GLY A 154 11.16 2.88 -3.17
CA GLY A 154 10.65 1.92 -2.20
C GLY A 154 9.26 2.32 -1.70
N GLU A 155 8.34 1.36 -1.56
CA GLU A 155 6.94 1.66 -1.20
C GLU A 155 6.78 2.40 0.15
N GLU A 156 7.73 2.22 1.06
CA GLU A 156 7.77 2.91 2.34
C GLU A 156 8.14 4.40 2.26
N THR A 157 8.63 4.89 1.12
CA THR A 157 8.89 6.32 0.90
C THR A 157 7.62 7.11 0.63
N ILE A 158 6.55 6.43 0.22
CA ILE A 158 5.23 7.05 0.03
C ILE A 158 4.69 7.46 1.40
N GLU A 159 4.50 8.76 1.59
CA GLU A 159 4.02 9.32 2.85
C GLU A 159 2.49 9.33 2.88
N SER A 160 1.86 9.67 1.75
CA SER A 160 0.41 9.82 1.67
C SER A 160 -0.13 9.56 0.27
N VAL A 161 -1.37 9.09 0.20
CA VAL A 161 -2.17 9.07 -1.03
C VAL A 161 -3.41 9.92 -0.80
N GLU A 162 -3.78 10.69 -1.80
CA GLU A 162 -4.90 11.61 -1.77
C GLU A 162 -5.82 11.36 -2.97
N PHE A 163 -7.13 11.43 -2.76
CA PHE A 163 -8.09 11.51 -3.86
C PHE A 163 -8.81 12.86 -3.86
N LYS A 164 -9.43 13.20 -4.99
CA LYS A 164 -10.48 14.22 -5.03
C LYS A 164 -11.61 13.78 -5.95
N LEU A 165 -12.81 14.24 -5.64
CA LEU A 165 -13.99 14.05 -6.49
C LEU A 165 -14.21 15.33 -7.30
N ASN A 166 -14.32 15.22 -8.62
CA ASN A 166 -14.59 16.33 -9.52
C ASN A 166 -13.68 17.55 -9.25
N ALA A 167 -14.28 18.72 -8.99
CA ALA A 167 -13.60 19.97 -8.65
C ALA A 167 -13.45 20.18 -7.12
N GLY A 168 -13.64 19.13 -6.32
CA GLY A 168 -13.47 19.16 -4.87
C GLY A 168 -12.02 19.27 -4.41
N ASN A 169 -11.84 19.32 -3.09
CA ASN A 169 -10.52 19.35 -2.47
C ASN A 169 -9.87 17.97 -2.46
N TRP A 170 -8.54 17.94 -2.42
CA TRP A 170 -7.77 16.73 -2.15
C TRP A 170 -7.99 16.28 -0.71
N ILE A 171 -8.22 14.97 -0.54
CA ILE A 171 -8.52 14.30 0.72
C ILE A 171 -7.53 13.16 0.88
N GLU A 172 -6.81 13.19 1.99
CA GLU A 172 -5.83 12.15 2.32
C GLU A 172 -6.52 10.85 2.74
N ILE A 173 -6.07 9.75 2.14
CA ILE A 173 -6.52 8.38 2.44
C ILE A 173 -5.40 7.51 3.01
N GLY A 174 -4.22 8.07 3.25
CA GLY A 174 -3.05 7.32 3.72
C GLY A 174 -2.57 6.31 2.68
N THR A 175 -1.72 5.38 3.09
CA THR A 175 -0.98 4.49 2.17
C THR A 175 -1.46 3.04 2.18
N SER A 176 -2.35 2.69 3.12
CA SER A 176 -2.90 1.34 3.20
C SER A 176 -3.85 1.06 2.04
N VAL A 177 -3.48 0.11 1.18
CA VAL A 177 -4.32 -0.33 0.05
C VAL A 177 -5.70 -0.78 0.57
N SER A 178 -6.76 -0.25 -0.03
CA SER A 178 -8.15 -0.57 0.29
C SER A 178 -9.03 -0.34 -0.92
N LEU A 179 -10.23 -0.93 -0.93
CA LEU A 179 -11.28 -0.47 -1.84
C LEU A 179 -11.77 0.90 -1.37
N LEU A 180 -11.97 1.82 -2.29
CA LEU A 180 -12.63 3.09 -2.04
C LEU A 180 -14.03 3.03 -2.62
N SER A 181 -15.02 3.22 -1.77
CA SER A 181 -16.41 3.29 -2.18
C SER A 181 -16.97 4.67 -1.87
N PHE A 182 -17.78 5.18 -2.79
CA PHE A 182 -18.39 6.49 -2.73
C PHE A 182 -19.89 6.32 -2.90
N ALA A 183 -20.70 6.83 -1.97
CA ALA A 183 -22.16 6.74 -2.00
C ALA A 183 -22.77 8.15 -2.04
N THR A 184 -23.60 8.45 -3.06
CA THR A 184 -24.20 9.79 -3.21
C THR A 184 -25.65 9.85 -2.75
N ASP A 185 -26.00 10.96 -2.11
CA ASP A 185 -27.37 11.34 -1.79
C ASP A 185 -28.00 12.23 -2.88
N PRO A 186 -29.32 12.54 -2.82
CA PRO A 186 -30.00 13.39 -3.80
C PRO A 186 -29.58 14.86 -3.76
N GLN A 187 -28.81 15.28 -2.76
CA GLN A 187 -28.26 16.62 -2.62
C GLN A 187 -26.85 16.72 -3.24
N GLY A 188 -26.27 15.60 -3.68
CA GLY A 188 -24.92 15.53 -4.21
C GLY A 188 -23.83 15.51 -3.15
N ASN A 189 -24.19 15.21 -1.89
CA ASN A 189 -23.20 14.84 -0.88
C ASN A 189 -22.81 13.38 -1.06
N VAL A 190 -21.54 13.10 -0.84
CA VAL A 190 -20.91 11.81 -1.06
C VAL A 190 -20.29 11.34 0.23
N ALA A 191 -20.84 10.28 0.81
CA ALA A 191 -20.13 9.53 1.84
C ALA A 191 -19.06 8.66 1.17
N TYR A 192 -17.83 8.68 1.70
CA TYR A 192 -16.78 7.77 1.23
C TYR A 192 -16.33 6.79 2.32
N PHE A 193 -15.92 5.62 1.86
CA PHE A 193 -15.67 4.45 2.67
C PHE A 193 -14.33 3.83 2.27
N LYS A 194 -13.63 3.24 3.23
CA LYS A 194 -12.49 2.35 2.98
C LYS A 194 -12.92 0.92 3.29
N ASN A 195 -12.87 0.07 2.27
CA ASN A 195 -13.58 -1.20 2.28
C ASN A 195 -15.07 -0.90 2.59
N ALA A 196 -15.62 -1.34 3.72
CA ALA A 196 -16.99 -0.98 4.14
C ALA A 196 -17.06 0.07 5.27
N GLY A 197 -15.92 0.54 5.78
CA GLY A 197 -15.88 1.47 6.91
C GLY A 197 -16.13 2.90 6.47
N PHE A 198 -17.19 3.53 6.97
CA PHE A 198 -17.45 4.96 6.78
C PHE A 198 -16.25 5.78 7.27
N VAL A 199 -15.82 6.74 6.46
CA VAL A 199 -14.73 7.65 6.83
C VAL A 199 -15.27 9.06 7.04
N ASP A 200 -15.83 9.68 5.99
CA ASP A 200 -16.37 11.04 6.04
C ASP A 200 -17.35 11.28 4.88
N SER A 201 -17.96 12.46 4.84
CA SER A 201 -18.85 12.93 3.77
C SER A 201 -18.36 14.22 3.13
N ILE A 202 -18.32 14.25 1.80
CA ILE A 202 -17.77 15.34 0.99
C ILE A 202 -18.82 15.81 -0.02
N PRO A 203 -18.90 17.11 -0.33
CA PRO A 203 -19.79 17.57 -1.38
C PRO A 203 -19.19 17.28 -2.77
N GLY A 204 -20.02 17.42 -3.80
CA GLY A 204 -19.53 17.67 -5.15
C GLY A 204 -19.81 16.58 -6.18
N ALA A 205 -20.72 15.63 -5.90
CA ALA A 205 -21.25 14.78 -6.96
C ALA A 205 -22.06 15.62 -7.96
N ASN A 206 -21.86 15.34 -9.25
CA ASN A 206 -22.66 15.87 -10.34
C ASN A 206 -23.75 14.87 -10.69
N LEU A 207 -24.99 15.14 -10.25
CA LEU A 207 -26.14 14.25 -10.49
C LEU A 207 -26.74 14.36 -11.89
N GLN A 208 -26.24 15.27 -12.73
CA GLN A 208 -26.76 15.53 -14.08
C GLN A 208 -25.72 15.32 -15.18
N GLY A 209 -24.52 14.86 -14.83
CA GLY A 209 -23.41 14.66 -15.75
C GLY A 209 -22.40 13.66 -15.22
N GLU A 210 -21.25 13.60 -15.90
CA GLU A 210 -20.16 12.71 -15.52
C GLU A 210 -19.44 13.17 -14.26
N ASN A 211 -18.94 12.19 -13.52
CA ASN A 211 -18.13 12.34 -12.34
C ASN A 211 -16.77 11.69 -12.56
N PHE A 212 -15.74 12.28 -11.97
CA PHE A 212 -14.36 11.83 -12.07
C PHE A 212 -13.76 11.73 -10.68
N ILE A 213 -13.02 10.65 -10.44
CA ILE A 213 -12.21 10.49 -9.24
C ILE A 213 -10.76 10.61 -9.68
N PHE A 214 -10.03 11.50 -9.02
CA PHE A 214 -8.62 11.74 -9.28
C PHE A 214 -7.81 11.22 -8.11
N LEU A 215 -6.61 10.71 -8.37
CA LEU A 215 -5.69 10.16 -7.38
C LEU A 215 -4.30 10.75 -7.56
N ARG A 216 -3.59 10.98 -6.45
CA ARG A 216 -2.16 11.30 -6.43
C ARG A 216 -1.51 10.79 -5.16
N ALA A 217 -0.21 10.51 -5.21
CA ALA A 217 0.61 10.18 -4.04
C ALA A 217 1.63 11.28 -3.77
N ARG A 218 2.07 11.38 -2.51
CA ARG A 218 3.18 12.22 -2.08
C ARG A 218 4.21 11.36 -1.34
N ASP A 219 5.47 11.51 -1.69
CA ASP A 219 6.59 10.88 -0.98
C ASP A 219 7.08 11.71 0.22
N ARG A 220 8.03 11.15 0.97
CA ARG A 220 8.69 11.82 2.10
C ARG A 220 9.49 13.08 1.74
N ALA A 221 9.89 13.24 0.48
CA ALA A 221 10.56 14.45 -0.01
C ALA A 221 9.54 15.56 -0.35
N GLY A 222 8.25 15.26 -0.25
CA GLY A 222 7.15 16.17 -0.54
C GLY A 222 6.82 16.27 -2.03
N VAL A 223 7.36 15.38 -2.87
CA VAL A 223 7.11 15.36 -4.32
C VAL A 223 5.83 14.59 -4.59
N TYR A 224 4.98 15.14 -5.47
CA TYR A 224 3.74 14.51 -5.88
C TYR A 224 3.91 13.70 -7.16
N SER A 225 3.17 12.58 -7.24
CA SER A 225 2.98 11.82 -8.47
C SER A 225 2.29 12.65 -9.55
N ALA A 226 2.34 12.18 -10.80
CA ALA A 226 1.33 12.54 -11.78
C ALA A 226 -0.07 12.18 -11.24
N VAL A 227 -1.08 12.97 -11.62
CA VAL A 227 -2.47 12.70 -11.25
C VAL A 227 -3.02 11.63 -12.19
N ASP A 228 -3.59 10.57 -11.62
CA ASP A 228 -4.38 9.59 -12.37
C ASP A 228 -5.88 9.84 -12.19
N THR A 229 -6.69 9.44 -13.18
CA THR A 229 -8.13 9.78 -13.26
C THR A 229 -8.95 8.62 -13.80
N THR A 230 -10.13 8.37 -13.21
CA THR A 230 -11.08 7.41 -13.75
C THR A 230 -11.64 7.83 -15.12
N SER A 231 -12.17 6.88 -15.90
CA SER A 231 -12.75 7.11 -17.25
C SER A 231 -13.99 8.01 -17.31
N GLY A 232 -14.48 8.50 -16.17
CA GLY A 232 -15.75 9.22 -16.07
C GLY A 232 -16.95 8.28 -15.90
N PHE A 233 -17.91 8.65 -15.03
CA PHE A 233 -19.12 7.85 -14.83
C PHE A 233 -20.35 8.70 -14.45
N TYR A 234 -21.53 8.26 -14.88
CA TYR A 234 -22.82 8.79 -14.43
C TYR A 234 -23.20 8.15 -13.10
N TRP A 235 -23.86 8.92 -12.24
CA TRP A 235 -24.10 8.52 -10.87
C TRP A 235 -25.54 8.78 -10.46
N LYS A 236 -26.26 7.75 -10.01
CA LYS A 236 -27.60 7.89 -9.45
C LYS A 236 -27.51 8.20 -7.96
N ALA A 237 -28.55 8.81 -7.42
CA ALA A 237 -28.69 9.09 -6.00
C ALA A 237 -29.74 8.21 -5.34
N ALA A 238 -29.60 7.99 -4.03
CA ALA A 238 -30.60 7.31 -3.22
C ALA A 238 -31.79 8.24 -2.93
N ASN A 239 -32.84 8.20 -3.75
CA ASN A 239 -33.97 9.14 -3.67
C ASN A 239 -35.11 8.65 -2.77
N SER A 240 -35.03 7.41 -2.27
CA SER A 240 -36.05 6.82 -1.41
C SER A 240 -35.44 6.07 -0.23
N ALA A 241 -36.26 5.84 0.81
CA ALA A 241 -35.94 4.89 1.87
C ALA A 241 -36.19 3.42 1.48
N THR A 242 -36.78 3.18 0.31
CA THR A 242 -37.12 1.84 -0.20
C THR A 242 -36.36 1.55 -1.50
N LEU A 243 -35.71 0.40 -1.58
CA LEU A 243 -35.05 -0.10 -2.78
C LEU A 243 -35.74 -1.36 -3.28
N VAL A 244 -35.95 -1.44 -4.60
CA VAL A 244 -36.34 -2.66 -5.31
C VAL A 244 -35.14 -3.13 -6.12
N ILE A 245 -34.65 -4.33 -5.84
CA ILE A 245 -33.59 -5.00 -6.60
C ILE A 245 -34.24 -6.13 -7.40
N ASN A 246 -34.11 -6.10 -8.72
CA ASN A 246 -34.57 -7.16 -9.60
C ASN A 246 -33.39 -7.84 -10.30
N GLY A 247 -33.11 -9.08 -9.91
CA GLY A 247 -32.14 -9.97 -10.57
C GLY A 247 -32.75 -10.87 -11.64
N GLN A 248 -34.04 -10.72 -11.95
CA GLN A 248 -34.75 -11.47 -12.99
C GLN A 248 -34.83 -10.64 -14.29
N PRO A 249 -35.21 -11.21 -15.45
CA PRO A 249 -35.38 -10.45 -16.68
C PRO A 249 -36.28 -9.20 -16.53
N GLU A 250 -35.92 -8.10 -17.22
CA GLU A 250 -36.59 -6.78 -17.09
C GLU A 250 -38.11 -6.81 -17.35
N TYR A 251 -38.60 -7.73 -18.18
CA TYR A 251 -40.04 -7.86 -18.42
C TYR A 251 -40.81 -8.31 -17.16
N ILE A 252 -40.16 -9.06 -16.26
CA ILE A 252 -40.71 -9.42 -14.95
C ILE A 252 -40.62 -8.22 -14.00
N GLY A 253 -39.48 -7.53 -13.99
CA GLY A 253 -39.27 -6.29 -13.24
C GLY A 253 -40.32 -5.21 -13.50
N SER A 254 -40.79 -5.11 -14.76
CA SER A 254 -41.90 -4.24 -15.16
C SER A 254 -43.22 -4.53 -14.44
N THR A 255 -43.45 -5.78 -14.06
CA THR A 255 -44.63 -6.17 -13.26
C THR A 255 -44.48 -5.70 -11.81
N TYR A 256 -43.29 -5.83 -11.21
CA TYR A 256 -43.02 -5.35 -9.85
C TYR A 256 -43.18 -3.84 -9.75
N LYS A 257 -42.64 -3.08 -10.71
CA LYS A 257 -42.83 -1.63 -10.79
C LYS A 257 -44.32 -1.27 -10.83
N ALA A 258 -45.11 -1.92 -11.69
CA ALA A 258 -46.55 -1.68 -11.78
C ALA A 258 -47.29 -1.94 -10.45
N TRP A 259 -46.91 -2.98 -9.69
CA TRP A 259 -47.49 -3.23 -8.37
C TRP A 259 -47.11 -2.14 -7.36
N MET A 260 -45.84 -1.77 -7.30
CA MET A 260 -45.34 -0.71 -6.42
C MET A 260 -46.02 0.64 -6.72
N ASP A 261 -46.16 0.98 -8.00
CA ASP A 261 -46.82 2.18 -8.48
C ASP A 261 -48.31 2.17 -8.13
N SER A 262 -48.99 1.04 -8.31
CA SER A 262 -50.41 0.88 -7.93
C SER A 262 -50.66 1.04 -6.42
N ALA A 263 -49.63 0.76 -5.62
CA ALA A 263 -49.64 0.95 -4.17
C ALA A 263 -49.18 2.36 -3.74
N ASN A 264 -48.90 3.27 -4.68
CA ASN A 264 -48.36 4.61 -4.44
C ASN A 264 -47.09 4.61 -3.57
N LEU A 265 -46.20 3.62 -3.79
CA LEU A 265 -44.92 3.55 -3.09
C LEU A 265 -43.87 4.39 -3.82
N VAL A 266 -43.02 5.09 -3.05
CA VAL A 266 -41.82 5.75 -3.58
C VAL A 266 -40.64 4.82 -3.35
N TYR A 267 -39.91 4.48 -4.40
CA TYR A 267 -38.82 3.51 -4.35
C TYR A 267 -37.74 3.86 -5.38
N ASP A 268 -36.51 3.50 -5.06
CA ASP A 268 -35.46 3.38 -6.07
C ASP A 268 -35.50 1.97 -6.66
N TYR A 269 -35.11 1.83 -7.93
CA TYR A 269 -35.14 0.57 -8.66
C TYR A 269 -33.77 0.27 -9.27
N LEU A 270 -33.27 -0.93 -8.97
CA LEU A 270 -32.05 -1.50 -9.52
C LEU A 270 -32.39 -2.76 -10.31
N GLN A 271 -32.30 -2.67 -11.63
CA GLN A 271 -32.28 -3.83 -12.51
C GLN A 271 -30.87 -4.40 -12.53
N MET A 272 -30.76 -5.72 -12.42
CA MET A 272 -29.51 -6.45 -12.62
C MET A 272 -29.71 -7.49 -13.71
N ASP A 273 -28.82 -7.50 -14.69
CA ASP A 273 -28.85 -8.43 -15.82
C ASP A 273 -27.54 -9.21 -15.87
N ALA A 274 -27.63 -10.51 -15.59
CA ALA A 274 -26.50 -11.42 -15.59
C ALA A 274 -25.86 -11.60 -16.98
N VAL A 275 -26.59 -11.33 -18.06
CA VAL A 275 -26.11 -11.52 -19.44
C VAL A 275 -25.42 -10.27 -19.95
N SER A 276 -26.04 -9.11 -19.82
CA SER A 276 -25.45 -7.84 -20.28
C SER A 276 -24.46 -7.23 -19.29
N GLY A 277 -24.48 -7.68 -18.03
CA GLY A 277 -23.70 -7.06 -16.94
C GLY A 277 -24.32 -5.77 -16.41
N ALA A 278 -25.44 -5.30 -16.98
CA ALA A 278 -26.09 -4.08 -16.56
C ALA A 278 -26.52 -4.17 -15.08
N GLY A 279 -26.14 -3.17 -14.29
CA GLY A 279 -26.45 -3.09 -12.86
C GLY A 279 -25.60 -4.00 -11.95
N ILE A 280 -24.64 -4.75 -12.52
CA ILE A 280 -23.65 -5.50 -11.73
C ILE A 280 -22.51 -4.54 -11.35
N PRO A 281 -22.13 -4.44 -10.07
CA PRO A 281 -21.01 -3.61 -9.66
C PRO A 281 -19.67 -4.29 -9.98
N ALA A 282 -18.62 -3.48 -10.14
CA ALA A 282 -17.24 -3.94 -10.27
C ALA A 282 -16.80 -4.85 -9.10
N TYR A 283 -17.26 -4.52 -7.89
CA TYR A 283 -16.98 -5.24 -6.66
C TYR A 283 -18.31 -5.48 -5.93
N TRP A 284 -18.64 -6.74 -5.61
CA TRP A 284 -19.88 -7.07 -4.88
C TRP A 284 -19.84 -6.56 -3.44
N ASP A 285 -18.79 -6.93 -2.71
CA ASP A 285 -18.45 -6.42 -1.37
C ASP A 285 -17.25 -5.47 -1.54
N PRO A 286 -17.30 -4.21 -1.05
CA PRO A 286 -18.27 -3.58 -0.13
C PRO A 286 -19.47 -2.89 -0.79
N THR A 287 -19.54 -2.84 -2.12
CA THR A 287 -20.53 -2.00 -2.82
C THR A 287 -21.97 -2.28 -2.38
N PHE A 288 -22.39 -3.55 -2.34
CA PHE A 288 -23.76 -3.88 -1.93
C PHE A 288 -24.00 -3.73 -0.43
N GLU A 289 -22.99 -3.87 0.42
CA GLU A 289 -23.14 -3.54 1.84
C GLU A 289 -23.50 -2.05 2.02
N ILE A 290 -22.83 -1.18 1.26
CA ILE A 290 -23.06 0.26 1.32
C ILE A 290 -24.39 0.63 0.64
N ILE A 291 -24.71 0.02 -0.51
CA ILE A 291 -26.03 0.20 -1.14
C ILE A 291 -27.12 -0.17 -0.16
N MET A 292 -27.07 -1.38 0.42
CA MET A 292 -28.15 -1.88 1.29
C MET A 292 -28.29 -1.04 2.57
N SER A 293 -27.17 -0.59 3.17
CA SER A 293 -27.21 0.27 4.36
C SER A 293 -27.72 1.68 4.10
N SER A 294 -27.76 2.12 2.84
CA SER A 294 -28.33 3.42 2.44
C SER A 294 -29.88 3.42 2.42
N TYR A 295 -30.51 2.25 2.58
CA TYR A 295 -31.96 2.09 2.56
C TYR A 295 -32.51 1.58 3.89
N ALA A 296 -33.80 1.80 4.15
CA ALA A 296 -34.50 1.23 5.30
C ALA A 296 -35.23 -0.07 4.96
N LYS A 297 -35.67 -0.21 3.70
CA LYS A 297 -36.47 -1.33 3.20
C LYS A 297 -35.94 -1.78 1.85
N ILE A 298 -35.83 -3.09 1.65
CA ILE A 298 -35.37 -3.69 0.41
C ILE A 298 -36.33 -4.79 -0.01
N ALA A 299 -36.77 -4.75 -1.27
CA ALA A 299 -37.44 -5.86 -1.94
C ALA A 299 -36.46 -6.47 -2.95
N LEU A 300 -36.02 -7.70 -2.71
CA LEU A 300 -35.08 -8.44 -3.55
C LEU A 300 -35.82 -9.55 -4.31
N PHE A 301 -35.88 -9.42 -5.64
CA PHE A 301 -36.46 -10.43 -6.52
C PHE A 301 -35.34 -11.14 -7.29
N THR A 302 -35.25 -12.46 -7.17
CA THR A 302 -34.17 -13.27 -7.76
C THR A 302 -34.69 -14.64 -8.12
N ASP A 303 -34.15 -15.31 -9.13
CA ASP A 303 -34.46 -16.70 -9.45
C ASP A 303 -33.19 -17.56 -9.46
N ALA A 304 -33.21 -18.65 -10.23
CA ALA A 304 -32.04 -19.52 -10.43
C ALA A 304 -31.00 -18.95 -11.43
N THR A 305 -31.09 -17.66 -11.79
CA THR A 305 -30.06 -16.97 -12.56
C THR A 305 -28.79 -16.83 -11.73
N VAL A 306 -27.66 -17.20 -12.34
CA VAL A 306 -26.33 -17.03 -11.76
C VAL A 306 -25.68 -15.75 -12.27
N PHE A 307 -24.99 -15.05 -11.40
CA PHE A 307 -24.32 -13.79 -11.69
C PHE A 307 -22.79 -13.97 -11.60
N PRO A 308 -22.03 -13.28 -12.48
CA PRO A 308 -20.59 -13.33 -12.46
C PRO A 308 -20.01 -12.69 -11.19
N THR A 309 -18.98 -13.34 -10.64
CA THR A 309 -18.16 -12.87 -9.53
C THR A 309 -16.69 -13.06 -9.87
N LYS A 310 -15.78 -12.50 -9.07
CA LYS A 310 -14.34 -12.73 -9.24
C LYS A 310 -13.94 -14.20 -9.04
N SER A 311 -14.79 -15.01 -8.39
CA SER A 311 -14.53 -16.42 -8.08
C SER A 311 -15.28 -17.41 -8.99
N GLY A 312 -15.94 -16.92 -10.05
CA GLY A 312 -16.84 -17.69 -10.91
C GLY A 312 -18.28 -17.17 -10.84
N ASP A 313 -19.28 -18.02 -11.05
CA ASP A 313 -20.68 -17.61 -11.05
C ASP A 313 -21.40 -18.15 -9.81
N ASP A 314 -22.32 -17.38 -9.24
CA ASP A 314 -23.14 -17.82 -8.10
C ASP A 314 -24.54 -17.18 -8.14
N TYR A 315 -25.49 -17.73 -7.39
CA TYR A 315 -26.83 -17.15 -7.27
C TYR A 315 -26.78 -15.81 -6.53
N LEU A 316 -27.59 -14.84 -6.96
CA LEU A 316 -27.59 -13.50 -6.39
C LEU A 316 -27.78 -13.49 -4.86
N LEU A 317 -28.65 -14.37 -4.34
CA LEU A 317 -28.89 -14.45 -2.89
C LEU A 317 -27.67 -14.95 -2.12
N ASN A 318 -26.84 -15.82 -2.70
CA ASN A 318 -25.60 -16.28 -2.08
C ASN A 318 -24.56 -15.15 -2.08
N ILE A 319 -24.43 -14.46 -3.22
CA ILE A 319 -23.52 -13.31 -3.37
C ILE A 319 -23.84 -12.22 -2.34
N LEU A 320 -25.13 -11.91 -2.17
CA LEU A 320 -25.60 -10.85 -1.26
C LEU A 320 -25.81 -11.31 0.18
N ALA A 321 -25.48 -12.56 0.53
CA ALA A 321 -25.81 -13.14 1.83
C ALA A 321 -25.23 -12.32 3.00
N LEU A 322 -23.95 -11.93 2.91
CA LEU A 322 -23.27 -11.16 3.96
C LEU A 322 -23.86 -9.75 4.09
N SER A 323 -24.03 -9.03 2.98
CA SER A 323 -24.63 -7.69 2.96
C SER A 323 -26.06 -7.72 3.51
N THR A 324 -26.84 -8.74 3.15
CA THR A 324 -28.20 -8.95 3.64
C THR A 324 -28.23 -9.21 5.14
N GLN A 325 -27.33 -10.06 5.65
CA GLN A 325 -27.21 -10.32 7.09
C GLN A 325 -26.92 -9.04 7.86
N LYS A 326 -25.93 -8.25 7.43
CA LYS A 326 -25.57 -6.97 8.08
C LYS A 326 -26.71 -5.96 8.04
N PHE A 327 -27.38 -5.82 6.88
CA PHE A 327 -28.56 -4.97 6.73
C PHE A 327 -29.68 -5.33 7.73
N LEU A 328 -29.99 -6.62 7.87
CA LEU A 328 -31.00 -7.10 8.82
C LEU A 328 -30.57 -6.87 10.28
N GLN A 329 -29.30 -7.07 10.61
CA GLN A 329 -28.75 -6.79 11.96
C GLN A 329 -28.84 -5.31 12.35
N GLN A 330 -28.74 -4.41 11.37
CA GLN A 330 -28.92 -2.97 11.57
C GLN A 330 -30.40 -2.54 11.63
N GLY A 331 -31.34 -3.49 11.57
CA GLY A 331 -32.78 -3.24 11.70
C GLY A 331 -33.51 -3.05 10.37
N GLY A 332 -32.80 -3.15 9.24
CA GLY A 332 -33.36 -3.12 7.90
C GLY A 332 -34.45 -4.16 7.67
N LYS A 333 -35.37 -3.86 6.75
CA LYS A 333 -36.48 -4.76 6.39
C LYS A 333 -36.28 -5.33 5.00
N LEU A 334 -36.07 -6.63 4.92
CA LEU A 334 -35.96 -7.36 3.66
C LEU A 334 -37.26 -8.10 3.35
N PHE A 335 -37.77 -7.89 2.15
CA PHE A 335 -38.68 -8.80 1.48
C PHE A 335 -37.91 -9.49 0.34
N THR A 336 -38.01 -10.81 0.23
CA THR A 336 -37.36 -11.55 -0.85
C THR A 336 -38.35 -12.53 -1.46
N ALA A 337 -38.32 -12.68 -2.78
CA ALA A 337 -39.14 -13.63 -3.52
C ALA A 337 -38.36 -14.22 -4.70
N SER A 338 -38.70 -15.46 -5.05
CA SER A 338 -38.09 -16.23 -6.12
C SER A 338 -39.10 -16.85 -7.06
#